data_AF-A0A7S1WNL1-F1
#
_entry.id   AF-A0A7S1WNL1-F1
#
_cell.length_a   1.000
_cell.length_b   1.000
_cell.length_c   1.000
_cell.angle_alpha   90.00
_cell.angle_beta   90.00
_cell.angle_gamma   90.00
#
_symmetry.space_group_name_H-M   'P 1'
#
loop_
_entity.id
_entity.type
_entity.pdbx_description
1 polymer ?
#
loop_
_entity_poly.entity_id
_entity_poly.type
_entity_poly.pdbx_seq_one_letter_code
_entity_poly.pdbx_strand_id
1 'polypeptide(L)'
;EWSAVPGTERRGDGSEEALNDARFPEAAGGRWGAFTQHWNDTIARRPMPVVIFFSGVTTLCWAVIFGALSCSATAGSLLAAPEFAVGWLVMRVTARLRMPVNAAAAAVVSATFPALSSLKISPLLGVFTGDPEAQASAQRARRRLEESPHLGPEAQRLVKRSIRALIDFARWAEGPIDKYGLSYYIVAKATSVSTLCGATAAAMHGLDVPGMLTGWGFSGDLQSDAGLFACAAAMNVPCAPLHFLGAVGAVRVLERTASKIWLEKQLEFEELERQQGALTEEEREYQQMSEADLKHNFVTNTAYLTLLVDLVFAFWIMRRMSKSQSKAAVAEEDVPATSVDSSPSDGGIAEESVADGEAVVSGAA
;
A
#
# COMPACT_ATOMS: atom_id res chain seq x y z
N GLU A 1 8.43 -72.56 -9.48
CA GLU A 1 9.59 -71.65 -9.35
C GLU A 1 9.07 -70.22 -9.43
N TRP A 2 9.20 -69.47 -8.33
CA TRP A 2 8.76 -68.08 -8.24
C TRP A 2 9.97 -67.20 -8.56
N SER A 3 9.88 -66.45 -9.65
CA SER A 3 10.87 -65.47 -10.10
C SER A 3 10.87 -64.27 -9.16
N ALA A 4 12.05 -64.02 -8.56
CA ALA A 4 12.31 -62.91 -7.67
C ALA A 4 12.19 -61.57 -8.42
N VAL A 5 11.37 -60.67 -7.87
CA VAL A 5 11.30 -59.26 -8.27
C VAL A 5 12.50 -58.53 -7.65
N PRO A 6 13.31 -57.77 -8.41
CA PRO A 6 14.44 -57.03 -7.87
C PRO A 6 13.97 -55.90 -6.95
N GLY A 7 14.73 -55.72 -5.87
CA GLY A 7 14.41 -54.84 -4.75
C GLY A 7 14.14 -53.40 -5.13
N THR A 8 13.01 -52.90 -4.65
CA THR A 8 12.76 -51.48 -4.39
C THR A 8 13.75 -51.00 -3.34
N GLU A 9 14.83 -50.34 -3.78
CA GLU A 9 15.63 -49.47 -2.91
C GLU A 9 14.69 -48.44 -2.29
N ARG A 10 14.48 -48.54 -0.98
CA ARG A 10 13.90 -47.45 -0.18
C ARG A 10 14.87 -46.28 -0.28
N ARG A 11 14.57 -45.36 -1.20
CA ARG A 11 15.13 -44.01 -1.23
C ARG A 11 14.76 -43.37 0.09
N GLY A 12 15.71 -43.34 1.01
CA GLY A 12 15.57 -42.69 2.31
C GLY A 12 15.11 -41.24 2.07
N ASP A 13 14.04 -40.89 2.75
CA ASP A 13 13.43 -39.57 2.76
C ASP A 13 14.38 -38.56 3.43
N GLY A 14 15.39 -38.11 2.67
CA GLY A 14 16.22 -36.96 3.02
C GLY A 14 15.55 -35.64 2.66
N SER A 15 14.24 -35.62 2.36
CA SER A 15 13.57 -34.43 1.86
C SER A 15 13.16 -33.47 2.99
N GLU A 16 12.92 -33.96 4.21
CA GLU A 16 12.61 -33.09 5.36
C GLU A 16 13.84 -32.44 5.99
N GLU A 17 14.99 -33.13 6.07
CA GLU A 17 16.23 -32.53 6.61
C GLU A 17 16.86 -31.50 5.64
N ALA A 18 16.74 -31.70 4.32
CA ALA A 18 17.12 -30.69 3.33
C ALA A 18 16.19 -29.45 3.35
N LEU A 19 14.98 -29.58 3.90
CA LEU A 19 14.03 -28.47 4.03
C LEU A 19 14.33 -27.56 5.24
N ASN A 20 14.93 -28.11 6.30
CA ASN A 20 15.38 -27.34 7.48
C ASN A 20 16.83 -26.84 7.35
N ASP A 21 17.65 -27.49 6.52
CA ASP A 21 19.03 -27.06 6.24
C ASP A 21 19.14 -26.13 5.02
N ALA A 22 18.07 -25.36 4.75
CA ALA A 22 18.19 -24.07 4.07
C ALA A 22 18.92 -23.03 4.97
N ARG A 23 20.03 -23.45 5.59
CA ARG A 23 21.07 -22.53 6.00
C ARG A 23 21.52 -21.86 4.73
N PHE A 24 21.01 -20.65 4.57
CA PHE A 24 21.38 -19.73 3.53
C PHE A 24 22.90 -19.84 3.35
N PRO A 25 23.40 -20.14 2.14
CA PRO A 25 24.83 -19.97 1.90
C PRO A 25 25.16 -18.58 2.42
N GLU A 26 26.17 -18.48 3.29
CA GLU A 26 26.65 -17.20 3.80
C GLU A 26 27.13 -16.38 2.61
N ALA A 27 26.17 -15.74 1.93
CA ALA A 27 26.43 -14.74 0.93
C ALA A 27 27.31 -13.70 1.60
N ALA A 28 28.30 -13.18 0.88
CA ALA A 28 29.35 -12.30 1.37
C ALA A 28 28.87 -10.97 2.03
N GLY A 29 27.57 -10.82 2.33
CA GLY A 29 26.95 -9.68 3.01
C GLY A 29 26.01 -10.05 4.17
N GLY A 30 26.11 -11.25 4.75
CA GLY A 30 25.32 -11.67 5.91
C GLY A 30 23.81 -11.72 5.67
N ARG A 31 23.00 -11.60 6.74
CA ARG A 31 21.52 -11.68 6.67
C ARG A 31 20.90 -10.65 5.73
N TRP A 32 21.48 -9.45 5.67
CA TRP A 32 21.04 -8.39 4.76
C TRP A 32 21.30 -8.77 3.30
N GLY A 33 22.52 -9.22 2.98
CA GLY A 33 22.87 -9.69 1.64
C GLY A 33 21.90 -10.76 1.13
N ALA A 34 21.65 -11.79 1.95
CA ALA A 34 20.71 -12.86 1.63
C ALA A 34 19.28 -12.33 1.36
N PHE A 35 18.80 -11.40 2.19
CA PHE A 35 17.49 -10.78 1.97
C PHE A 35 17.44 -9.97 0.67
N THR A 36 18.44 -9.13 0.40
CA THR A 36 18.46 -8.30 -0.81
C THR A 36 18.54 -9.12 -2.09
N GLN A 37 19.37 -10.16 -2.09
CA GLN A 37 19.42 -11.12 -3.19
C GLN A 37 18.05 -11.78 -3.38
N HIS A 38 17.44 -12.24 -2.30
CA HIS A 38 16.17 -12.92 -2.39
C HIS A 38 15.02 -12.01 -2.86
N TRP A 39 14.98 -10.76 -2.41
CA TRP A 39 14.07 -9.74 -2.91
C TRP A 39 14.28 -9.52 -4.41
N ASN A 40 15.53 -9.25 -4.83
CA ASN A 40 15.89 -8.97 -6.22
C ASN A 40 15.54 -10.15 -7.15
N ASP A 41 15.83 -11.38 -6.73
CA ASP A 41 15.51 -12.58 -7.50
C ASP A 41 13.99 -12.81 -7.60
N THR A 42 13.25 -12.53 -6.52
CA THR A 42 11.79 -12.70 -6.51
C THR A 42 11.11 -11.65 -7.38
N ILE A 43 11.50 -10.37 -7.26
CA ILE A 43 10.91 -9.29 -8.05
C ILE A 43 11.32 -9.37 -9.53
N ALA A 44 12.51 -9.88 -9.86
CA ALA A 44 12.90 -10.12 -11.25
C ALA A 44 12.09 -11.25 -11.89
N ARG A 45 11.81 -12.34 -11.15
CA ARG A 45 11.02 -13.48 -11.65
C ARG A 45 9.52 -13.18 -11.70
N ARG A 46 9.01 -12.44 -10.72
CA ARG A 46 7.56 -12.23 -10.48
C ARG A 46 7.24 -10.76 -10.17
N PRO A 47 7.52 -9.81 -11.08
CA PRO A 47 7.43 -8.39 -10.77
C PRO A 47 6.01 -7.95 -10.41
N MET A 48 5.00 -8.36 -11.20
CA MET A 48 3.58 -8.05 -10.97
C MET A 48 3.06 -8.60 -9.63
N PRO A 49 3.17 -9.92 -9.32
CA PRO A 49 2.76 -10.45 -8.01
C PRO A 49 3.44 -9.77 -6.82
N VAL A 50 4.74 -9.50 -6.89
CA VAL A 50 5.47 -8.83 -5.80
C VAL A 50 4.90 -7.43 -5.54
N VAL A 51 4.59 -6.66 -6.58
CA VAL A 51 3.96 -5.34 -6.43
C VAL A 51 2.59 -5.43 -5.79
N ILE A 52 1.77 -6.37 -6.24
CA ILE A 52 0.42 -6.56 -5.68
C ILE A 52 0.51 -6.93 -4.20
N PHE A 53 1.32 -7.93 -3.84
CA PHE A 53 1.47 -8.32 -2.44
C PHE A 53 2.14 -7.25 -1.59
N PHE A 54 3.11 -6.50 -2.12
CA PHE A 54 3.69 -5.36 -1.42
C PHE A 54 2.61 -4.32 -1.09
N SER A 55 1.80 -3.94 -2.08
CA SER A 55 0.69 -3.00 -1.89
C SER A 55 -0.36 -3.54 -0.91
N GLY A 56 -0.72 -4.81 -1.02
CA GLY A 56 -1.68 -5.48 -0.15
C GLY A 56 -1.21 -5.51 1.29
N VAL A 57 0.05 -5.91 1.55
CA VAL A 57 0.64 -5.89 2.90
C VAL A 57 0.74 -4.47 3.44
N THR A 58 1.14 -3.49 2.63
CA THR A 58 1.15 -2.08 3.04
C THR A 58 -0.25 -1.59 3.44
N THR A 59 -1.28 -1.95 2.66
CA THR A 59 -2.67 -1.57 2.91
C THR A 59 -3.23 -2.26 4.15
N LEU A 60 -2.93 -3.55 4.33
CA LEU A 60 -3.33 -4.31 5.51
C LEU A 60 -2.69 -3.75 6.79
N CYS A 61 -1.38 -3.48 6.79
CA CYS A 61 -0.72 -2.85 7.94
C CYS A 61 -1.34 -1.49 8.25
N TRP A 62 -1.59 -0.67 7.23
CA TRP A 62 -2.27 0.61 7.40
C TRP A 62 -3.68 0.44 7.98
N ALA A 63 -4.48 -0.50 7.49
CA ALA A 63 -5.84 -0.76 7.96
C ALA A 63 -5.86 -1.26 9.41
N VAL A 64 -4.91 -2.11 9.80
CA VAL A 64 -4.74 -2.58 11.18
C VAL A 64 -4.39 -1.42 12.10
N ILE A 65 -3.45 -0.56 11.71
CA ILE A 65 -3.09 0.64 12.48
C ILE A 65 -4.29 1.57 12.60
N PHE A 66 -4.97 1.87 11.49
CA PHE A 66 -6.15 2.72 11.46
C PHE A 66 -7.27 2.18 12.35
N GLY A 67 -7.56 0.88 12.28
CA GLY A 67 -8.55 0.23 13.13
C GLY A 67 -8.18 0.29 14.61
N ALA A 68 -6.92 0.05 14.96
CA ALA A 68 -6.42 0.16 16.32
C ALA A 68 -6.54 1.59 16.87
N LEU A 69 -6.20 2.59 16.08
CA LEU A 69 -6.37 4.00 16.44
C LEU A 69 -7.84 4.39 16.58
N SER A 70 -8.71 3.89 15.70
CA SER A 70 -10.15 4.17 15.72
C SER A 70 -10.86 3.57 16.95
N CYS A 71 -10.38 2.43 17.46
CA CYS A 71 -10.92 1.80 18.65
C CYS A 71 -10.47 2.47 19.96
N SER A 72 -9.45 3.33 19.93
CA SER A 72 -8.94 4.03 21.10
C SER A 72 -9.56 5.43 21.17
N ALA A 73 -10.48 5.64 22.12
CA ALA A 73 -11.15 6.94 22.29
C ALA A 73 -10.14 8.09 22.50
N THR A 74 -9.08 7.84 23.28
CA THR A 74 -8.02 8.80 23.56
C THR A 74 -7.17 9.11 22.31
N ALA A 75 -6.87 8.09 21.50
CA ALA A 75 -6.12 8.31 20.26
C ALA A 75 -7.00 9.00 19.21
N GLY A 76 -8.29 8.66 19.15
CA GLY A 76 -9.26 9.29 18.26
C GLY A 76 -9.37 10.78 18.50
N SER A 77 -9.55 11.23 19.75
CA SER A 77 -9.67 12.67 20.04
C SER A 77 -8.39 13.47 19.78
N LEU A 78 -7.21 12.87 20.00
CA LEU A 78 -5.93 13.54 19.80
C LEU A 78 -5.44 13.54 18.35
N LEU A 79 -5.71 12.47 17.60
CA LEU A 79 -5.12 12.23 16.27
C LEU A 79 -6.11 12.46 15.12
N ALA A 80 -7.41 12.53 15.39
CA ALA A 80 -8.40 12.98 14.41
C ALA A 80 -8.40 14.52 14.24
N ALA A 81 -7.38 15.20 14.77
CA ALA A 81 -7.27 16.65 14.69
C ALA A 81 -7.14 17.09 13.20
N PRO A 82 -7.90 18.13 12.77
CA PRO A 82 -7.93 18.59 11.38
C PRO A 82 -6.55 19.02 10.85
N GLU A 83 -5.63 19.39 11.73
CA GLU A 83 -4.25 19.78 11.41
C GLU A 83 -3.45 18.61 10.79
N PHE A 84 -3.78 17.36 11.14
CA PHE A 84 -3.18 16.18 10.51
C PHE A 84 -3.70 15.98 9.08
N ALA A 85 -4.98 16.24 8.84
CA ALA A 85 -5.57 16.17 7.50
C ALA A 85 -4.92 17.19 6.56
N VAL A 86 -4.75 18.41 7.06
CA VAL A 86 -4.00 19.48 6.39
C VAL A 86 -2.57 19.04 6.08
N GLY A 87 -1.84 18.52 7.07
CA GLY A 87 -0.47 18.07 6.89
C GLY A 87 -0.34 16.98 5.82
N TRP A 88 -1.29 16.06 5.78
CA TRP A 88 -1.36 15.03 4.74
C TRP A 88 -1.64 15.61 3.35
N LEU A 89 -2.54 16.59 3.24
CA LEU A 89 -2.81 17.25 1.97
C LEU A 89 -1.57 18.01 1.46
N VAL A 90 -0.91 18.78 2.32
CA VAL A 90 0.35 19.47 1.98
C VAL A 90 1.41 18.45 1.56
N MET A 91 1.56 17.34 2.28
CA MET A 91 2.45 16.25 1.90
C MET A 91 2.15 15.71 0.50
N ARG A 92 0.86 15.53 0.13
CA ARG A 92 0.45 15.05 -1.20
C ARG A 92 0.73 16.07 -2.29
N VAL A 93 0.35 17.34 -2.08
CA VAL A 93 0.52 18.42 -3.06
C VAL A 93 2.01 18.69 -3.33
N THR A 94 2.85 18.62 -2.30
CA THR A 94 4.30 18.84 -2.41
C THR A 94 5.08 17.61 -2.89
N ALA A 95 4.45 16.44 -3.05
CA ALA A 95 5.16 15.19 -3.35
C ALA A 95 6.06 15.29 -4.59
N ARG A 96 5.61 15.98 -5.64
CA ARG A 96 6.39 16.20 -6.88
C ARG A 96 7.58 17.13 -6.66
N LEU A 97 7.39 18.20 -5.90
CA LEU A 97 8.44 19.18 -5.59
C LEU A 97 9.54 18.57 -4.71
N ARG A 98 9.19 17.57 -3.90
CA ARG A 98 10.13 16.87 -3.01
C ARG A 98 10.99 15.83 -3.75
N MET A 99 10.65 15.43 -4.98
CA MET A 99 11.39 14.38 -5.70
C MET A 99 12.88 14.71 -5.92
N PRO A 100 13.29 15.90 -6.41
CA PRO A 100 14.70 16.23 -6.57
C PRO A 100 15.45 16.26 -5.23
N VAL A 101 14.79 16.78 -4.19
CA VAL A 101 15.33 16.81 -2.83
C VAL A 101 15.52 15.39 -2.29
N ASN A 102 14.54 14.51 -2.52
CA ASN A 102 14.62 13.10 -2.15
C ASN A 102 15.75 12.40 -2.89
N ALA A 103 15.95 12.66 -4.18
CA ALA A 103 17.04 12.07 -4.95
C ALA A 103 18.42 12.55 -4.45
N ALA A 104 18.55 13.84 -4.13
CA ALA A 104 19.79 14.39 -3.57
C ALA A 104 20.10 13.80 -2.19
N ALA A 105 19.12 13.76 -1.29
CA ALA A 105 19.27 13.15 0.03
C ALA A 105 19.51 11.64 -0.05
N ALA A 106 18.87 10.94 -0.99
CA ALA A 106 19.10 9.52 -1.25
C ALA A 106 20.54 9.26 -1.73
N ALA A 107 21.12 10.16 -2.54
CA ALA A 107 22.52 10.05 -2.93
C ALA A 107 23.46 10.09 -1.73
N VAL A 108 23.21 11.00 -0.78
CA VAL A 108 23.99 11.09 0.47
C VAL A 108 23.81 9.83 1.31
N VAL A 109 22.56 9.38 1.52
CA VAL A 109 22.28 8.16 2.31
C VAL A 109 22.88 6.93 1.66
N SER A 110 22.82 6.82 0.33
CA SER A 110 23.41 5.71 -0.42
C SER A 110 24.94 5.71 -0.35
N ALA A 111 25.58 6.88 -0.29
CA ALA A 111 27.03 6.98 -0.09
C ALA A 111 27.43 6.54 1.33
N THR A 112 26.66 6.92 2.34
CA THR A 112 26.91 6.53 3.74
C THR A 112 26.58 5.06 4.01
N PHE A 113 25.53 4.54 3.38
CA PHE A 113 25.05 3.16 3.55
C PHE A 113 24.89 2.45 2.20
N PRO A 114 25.99 2.04 1.55
CA PRO A 114 25.95 1.39 0.24
C PRO A 114 25.08 0.13 0.21
N ALA A 115 24.96 -0.57 1.34
CA ALA A 115 24.12 -1.74 1.49
C ALA A 115 22.64 -1.48 1.16
N LEU A 116 22.12 -0.25 1.34
CA LEU A 116 20.73 0.08 1.00
C LEU A 116 20.52 0.18 -0.52
N SER A 117 21.56 0.47 -1.29
CA SER A 117 21.46 0.55 -2.76
C SER A 117 21.35 -0.83 -3.43
N SER A 118 21.70 -1.92 -2.73
CA SER A 118 21.66 -3.26 -3.31
C SER A 118 20.23 -3.79 -3.49
N LEU A 119 19.25 -3.25 -2.75
CA LEU A 119 17.86 -3.64 -2.87
C LEU A 119 17.18 -2.83 -3.98
N LYS A 120 16.83 -3.51 -5.08
CA LYS A 120 16.18 -2.89 -6.23
C LYS A 120 14.69 -2.67 -5.98
N ILE A 121 14.28 -1.42 -5.96
CA ILE A 121 12.87 -1.04 -5.82
C ILE A 121 12.27 -0.54 -7.15
N SER A 122 13.08 -0.39 -8.19
CA SER A 122 12.66 0.12 -9.50
C SER A 122 11.44 -0.64 -10.06
N PRO A 123 11.34 -1.98 -9.98
CA PRO A 123 10.16 -2.65 -10.50
C PRO A 123 8.89 -2.32 -9.69
N LEU A 124 8.98 -1.88 -8.44
CA LEU A 124 7.78 -1.47 -7.68
C LEU A 124 7.05 -0.28 -8.31
N LEU A 125 7.78 0.57 -9.03
CA LEU A 125 7.26 1.76 -9.70
C LEU A 125 7.17 1.57 -11.21
N GLY A 126 8.06 0.74 -11.76
CA GLY A 126 8.15 0.43 -13.16
C GLY A 126 7.41 -0.83 -13.59
N VAL A 127 6.67 -1.52 -12.73
CA VAL A 127 5.95 -2.74 -13.13
C VAL A 127 4.99 -2.52 -14.31
N PHE A 128 4.43 -1.31 -14.44
CA PHE A 128 3.62 -0.92 -15.60
C PHE A 128 4.44 -0.51 -16.83
N THR A 129 5.73 -0.25 -16.67
CA THR A 129 6.65 0.22 -17.72
C THR A 129 7.73 -0.78 -18.10
N GLY A 130 7.96 -1.85 -17.34
CA GLY A 130 9.04 -2.82 -17.59
C GLY A 130 8.54 -4.16 -18.15
N ASP A 131 7.32 -4.58 -17.82
CA ASP A 131 6.74 -5.84 -18.29
C ASP A 131 5.95 -5.61 -19.60
N PRO A 132 6.36 -6.19 -20.74
CA PRO A 132 5.67 -6.04 -22.02
C PRO A 132 4.19 -6.48 -21.96
N GLU A 133 3.87 -7.50 -21.17
CA GLU A 133 2.50 -8.00 -21.04
C GLU A 133 1.64 -7.05 -20.21
N ALA A 134 2.19 -6.55 -19.10
CA ALA A 134 1.55 -5.51 -18.29
C ALA A 134 1.37 -4.22 -19.10
N GLN A 135 2.36 -3.82 -19.90
CA GLN A 135 2.26 -2.69 -20.83
C GLN A 135 1.15 -2.90 -21.86
N ALA A 136 1.08 -4.07 -22.49
CA ALA A 136 0.04 -4.39 -23.47
C ALA A 136 -1.35 -4.37 -22.82
N SER A 137 -1.48 -4.90 -21.60
CA SER A 137 -2.72 -4.88 -20.83
C SER A 137 -3.12 -3.47 -20.40
N ALA A 138 -2.17 -2.64 -19.94
CA ALA A 138 -2.40 -1.24 -19.62
C ALA A 138 -2.79 -0.43 -20.86
N GLN A 139 -2.18 -0.69 -22.02
CA GLN A 139 -2.56 -0.07 -23.29
C GLN A 139 -3.96 -0.49 -23.73
N ARG A 140 -4.35 -1.76 -23.56
CA ARG A 140 -5.71 -2.24 -23.83
C ARG A 140 -6.73 -1.58 -22.91
N ALA A 141 -6.46 -1.55 -21.61
CA ALA A 141 -7.32 -0.87 -20.63
C ALA A 141 -7.46 0.63 -20.93
N ARG A 142 -6.35 1.27 -21.30
CA ARG A 142 -6.33 2.67 -21.73
C ARG A 142 -7.19 2.90 -22.96
N ARG A 143 -7.05 2.07 -24.01
CA ARG A 143 -7.89 2.17 -25.22
C ARG A 143 -9.38 2.02 -24.86
N ARG A 144 -9.74 1.02 -24.05
CA ARG A 144 -11.12 0.84 -23.57
C ARG A 144 -11.65 2.05 -22.80
N LEU A 145 -10.81 2.68 -21.97
CA LEU A 145 -11.20 3.88 -21.24
C LEU A 145 -11.35 5.09 -22.18
N GLU A 146 -10.47 5.23 -23.17
CA GLU A 146 -10.54 6.29 -24.19
C GLU A 146 -11.75 6.11 -25.12
N GLU A 147 -12.15 4.87 -25.40
CA GLU A 147 -13.31 4.51 -26.24
C GLU A 147 -14.63 4.45 -25.45
N SER A 148 -14.60 4.66 -24.13
CA SER A 148 -15.80 4.58 -23.31
C SER A 148 -16.79 5.69 -23.67
N PRO A 149 -18.03 5.35 -24.09
CA PRO A 149 -19.05 6.34 -24.44
C PRO A 149 -19.54 7.14 -23.23
N HIS A 150 -19.21 6.70 -22.01
CA HIS A 150 -19.63 7.34 -20.77
C HIS A 150 -18.72 8.50 -20.32
N LEU A 151 -17.56 8.68 -20.97
CA LEU A 151 -16.64 9.77 -20.65
C LEU A 151 -16.80 10.92 -21.64
N GLY A 152 -17.20 12.09 -21.14
CA GLY A 152 -17.26 13.31 -21.94
C GLY A 152 -15.88 13.70 -22.52
N PRO A 153 -15.85 14.48 -23.62
CA PRO A 153 -14.61 14.80 -24.34
C PRO A 153 -13.57 15.53 -23.47
N GLU A 154 -14.00 16.33 -22.50
CA GLU A 154 -13.11 17.02 -21.56
C GLU A 154 -12.48 16.05 -20.56
N ALA A 155 -13.28 15.14 -19.99
CA ALA A 155 -12.80 14.09 -19.10
C ALA A 155 -11.79 13.18 -19.82
N GLN A 156 -12.05 12.82 -21.08
CA GLN A 156 -11.11 12.05 -21.89
C GLN A 156 -9.78 12.78 -22.10
N ARG A 157 -9.80 14.10 -22.39
CA ARG A 157 -8.57 14.90 -22.52
C ARG A 157 -7.79 14.95 -21.20
N LEU A 158 -8.49 15.13 -20.09
CA LEU A 158 -7.89 15.19 -18.76
C LEU A 158 -7.26 13.84 -18.39
N VAL A 159 -7.97 12.73 -18.62
CA VAL A 159 -7.45 11.36 -18.42
C VAL A 159 -6.22 11.12 -19.30
N LYS A 160 -6.26 11.45 -20.59
CA LYS A 160 -5.12 11.33 -21.51
C LYS A 160 -3.90 12.12 -21.03
N ARG A 161 -4.11 13.38 -20.60
CA ARG A 161 -3.04 14.24 -20.09
C ARG A 161 -2.46 13.68 -18.79
N SER A 162 -3.31 13.22 -17.88
CA SER A 162 -2.89 12.63 -16.60
C SER A 162 -2.11 11.33 -16.79
N ILE A 163 -2.58 10.43 -17.65
CA ILE A 163 -1.88 9.17 -17.95
C ILE A 163 -0.52 9.45 -18.60
N ARG A 164 -0.46 10.34 -19.59
CA ARG A 164 0.82 10.69 -20.24
C ARG A 164 1.80 11.29 -19.24
N ALA A 165 1.35 12.28 -18.46
CA ALA A 165 2.19 12.90 -17.43
C ALA A 165 2.66 11.88 -16.38
N LEU A 166 1.84 10.89 -16.03
CA LEU A 166 2.21 9.81 -15.12
C LEU A 166 3.28 8.90 -15.73
N ILE A 167 3.18 8.53 -17.01
CA ILE A 167 4.16 7.69 -17.71
C ILE A 167 5.50 8.42 -17.84
N ASP A 168 5.48 9.68 -18.30
CA ASP A 168 6.70 10.48 -18.45
C ASP A 168 7.38 10.69 -17.09
N PHE A 169 6.58 10.93 -16.06
CA PHE A 169 7.05 11.02 -14.68
C PHE A 169 7.64 9.69 -14.18
N ALA A 170 6.98 8.56 -14.43
CA ALA A 170 7.46 7.24 -14.01
C ALA A 170 8.82 6.93 -14.65
N ARG A 171 8.98 7.20 -15.95
CA ARG A 171 10.25 7.03 -16.67
C ARG A 171 11.36 7.93 -16.13
N TRP A 172 11.03 9.19 -15.83
CA TRP A 172 12.01 10.10 -15.22
C TRP A 172 12.40 9.64 -13.80
N ALA A 173 11.42 9.20 -13.02
CA ALA A 173 11.63 8.73 -11.65
C ALA A 173 12.42 7.42 -11.60
N GLU A 174 12.32 6.57 -12.63
CA GLU A 174 13.03 5.29 -12.72
C GLU A 174 14.55 5.46 -12.57
N GLY A 175 15.14 6.51 -13.17
CA GLY A 175 16.59 6.74 -13.12
C GLY A 175 17.14 6.92 -11.70
N PRO A 176 16.70 7.94 -10.93
CA PRO A 176 17.14 8.11 -9.55
C PRO A 176 16.81 6.91 -8.66
N ILE A 177 15.67 6.27 -8.90
CA ILE A 177 15.17 5.17 -8.06
C ILE A 177 15.98 3.90 -8.27
N ASP A 178 16.30 3.56 -9.52
CA ASP A 178 17.14 2.42 -9.84
C ASP A 178 18.57 2.61 -9.31
N LYS A 179 19.08 3.85 -9.38
CA LYS A 179 20.42 4.19 -8.88
C LYS A 179 20.55 4.09 -7.35
N TYR A 180 19.55 4.54 -6.61
CA TYR A 180 19.63 4.68 -5.16
C TYR A 180 18.87 3.58 -4.40
N GLY A 181 18.02 2.80 -5.06
CA GLY A 181 17.35 1.64 -4.47
C GLY A 181 16.56 1.99 -3.21
N LEU A 182 16.68 1.16 -2.17
CA LEU A 182 15.97 1.36 -0.90
C LEU A 182 16.30 2.69 -0.21
N SER A 183 17.49 3.25 -0.40
CA SER A 183 17.85 4.54 0.20
C SER A 183 16.90 5.66 -0.27
N TYR A 184 16.50 5.63 -1.55
CA TYR A 184 15.51 6.56 -2.09
C TYR A 184 14.15 6.37 -1.43
N TYR A 185 13.71 5.13 -1.27
CA TYR A 185 12.43 4.83 -0.62
C TYR A 185 12.40 5.32 0.83
N ILE A 186 13.44 5.04 1.61
CA ILE A 186 13.54 5.48 3.01
C ILE A 186 13.49 7.01 3.08
N VAL A 187 14.30 7.70 2.26
CA VAL A 187 14.32 9.16 2.21
C VAL A 187 12.95 9.72 1.79
N ALA A 188 12.34 9.17 0.76
CA ALA A 188 11.02 9.62 0.29
C ALA A 188 9.93 9.44 1.36
N LYS A 189 9.99 8.39 2.17
CA LYS A 189 9.09 8.19 3.30
C LYS A 189 9.41 9.14 4.46
N ALA A 190 10.68 9.29 4.82
CA ALA A 190 11.12 10.20 5.86
C ALA A 190 10.70 11.64 5.55
N THR A 191 10.99 12.15 4.35
CA THR A 191 10.57 13.51 3.96
C THR A 191 9.06 13.66 3.90
N SER A 192 8.31 12.60 3.58
CA SER A 192 6.85 12.63 3.59
C SER A 192 6.29 12.76 5.00
N VAL A 193 6.80 11.97 5.95
CA VAL A 193 6.42 12.09 7.37
C VAL A 193 6.86 13.44 7.93
N SER A 194 8.09 13.90 7.64
CA SER A 194 8.56 15.22 8.07
C SER A 194 7.71 16.36 7.50
N THR A 195 7.27 16.27 6.24
CA THR A 195 6.38 17.29 5.65
C THR A 195 5.02 17.29 6.33
N LEU A 196 4.46 16.10 6.59
CA LEU A 196 3.20 15.96 7.30
C LEU A 196 3.31 16.56 8.70
N CYS A 197 4.30 16.15 9.50
CA CYS A 197 4.52 16.65 10.86
C CYS A 197 4.79 18.17 10.88
N GLY A 198 5.63 18.67 9.96
CA GLY A 198 5.95 20.10 9.88
C GLY A 198 4.74 20.95 9.51
N ALA A 199 3.92 20.51 8.55
CA ALA A 199 2.70 21.21 8.17
C ALA A 199 1.62 21.14 9.26
N THR A 200 1.50 20.01 9.96
CA THR A 200 0.63 19.88 11.13
C THR A 200 1.07 20.81 12.26
N ALA A 201 2.36 20.84 12.61
CA ALA A 201 2.89 21.76 13.62
C ALA A 201 2.67 23.22 13.24
N ALA A 202 2.89 23.58 11.96
CA ALA A 202 2.61 24.91 11.44
C ALA A 202 1.13 25.30 11.64
N ALA A 203 0.19 24.41 11.30
CA ALA A 203 -1.24 24.62 11.50
C ALA A 203 -1.59 24.78 12.99
N MET A 204 -1.02 23.96 13.87
CA MET A 204 -1.20 24.07 15.33
C MET A 204 -0.70 25.41 15.90
N HIS A 205 0.31 26.03 15.27
CA HIS A 205 0.83 27.34 15.65
C HIS A 205 0.07 28.52 15.01
N GLY A 206 -1.14 28.28 14.48
CA GLY A 206 -2.03 29.33 14.01
C GLY A 206 -1.82 29.77 12.57
N LEU A 207 -1.04 29.03 11.77
CA LEU A 207 -1.12 29.19 10.32
C LEU A 207 -2.48 28.67 9.85
N ASP A 208 -3.27 29.55 9.24
CA ASP A 208 -4.58 29.22 8.67
C ASP A 208 -4.42 28.45 7.35
N VAL A 209 -3.81 27.27 7.44
CA VAL A 209 -3.67 26.36 6.32
C VAL A 209 -5.05 25.87 5.82
N PRO A 210 -6.07 25.61 6.68
CA PRO A 210 -7.44 25.36 6.20
C PRO A 210 -8.00 26.49 5.33
N GLY A 211 -7.81 27.76 5.71
CA GLY A 211 -8.22 28.91 4.91
C GLY A 211 -7.45 29.02 3.58
N MET A 212 -6.14 28.76 3.60
CA MET A 212 -5.34 28.68 2.36
C MET A 212 -5.82 27.58 1.41
N LEU A 213 -6.16 26.42 1.95
CA LEU A 213 -6.67 25.27 1.19
C LEU A 213 -8.08 25.53 0.66
N THR A 214 -8.94 26.17 1.46
CA THR A 214 -10.26 26.64 1.01
C THR A 214 -10.10 27.63 -0.15
N GLY A 215 -9.12 28.53 -0.08
CA GLY A 215 -8.75 29.43 -1.19
C GLY A 215 -8.28 28.70 -2.45
N TRP A 216 -7.85 27.44 -2.36
CA TRP A 216 -7.50 26.57 -3.49
C TRP A 216 -8.65 25.65 -3.93
N GLY A 217 -9.81 25.74 -3.30
CA GLY A 217 -11.02 24.98 -3.66
C GLY A 217 -11.19 23.64 -2.94
N PHE A 218 -10.51 23.41 -1.82
CA PHE A 218 -10.74 22.22 -0.97
C PHE A 218 -11.87 22.47 0.04
N SER A 219 -12.83 21.54 0.18
CA SER A 219 -13.96 21.66 1.12
C SER A 219 -13.60 21.23 2.55
N GLY A 220 -14.27 21.82 3.54
CA GLY A 220 -14.03 21.59 4.98
C GLY A 220 -14.44 20.20 5.48
N ASP A 221 -15.44 19.57 4.85
CA ASP A 221 -15.99 18.27 5.30
C ASP A 221 -15.03 17.08 5.16
N LEU A 222 -13.90 17.28 4.49
CA LEU A 222 -12.85 16.26 4.39
C LEU A 222 -12.11 16.06 5.73
N GLN A 223 -12.37 16.89 6.76
CA GLN A 223 -11.48 17.03 7.92
C GLN A 223 -11.67 16.00 9.05
N SER A 224 -12.89 15.51 9.32
CA SER A 224 -13.17 14.82 10.60
C SER A 224 -12.40 13.49 10.77
N ASP A 225 -12.26 12.71 9.70
CA ASP A 225 -11.55 11.42 9.76
C ASP A 225 -10.16 11.48 9.12
N ALA A 226 -9.91 12.47 8.25
CA ALA A 226 -8.68 12.53 7.46
C ALA A 226 -7.42 12.68 8.33
N GLY A 227 -7.53 13.28 9.53
CA GLY A 227 -6.44 13.32 10.51
C GLY A 227 -6.00 11.93 10.96
N LEU A 228 -6.97 11.05 11.24
CA LEU A 228 -6.71 9.67 11.65
C LEU A 228 -6.12 8.84 10.50
N PHE A 229 -6.62 9.03 9.27
CA PHE A 229 -6.04 8.43 8.06
C PHE A 229 -4.57 8.85 7.87
N ALA A 230 -4.29 10.14 8.04
CA ALA A 230 -2.96 10.73 7.92
C ALA A 230 -1.99 10.17 8.97
N CYS A 231 -2.43 10.11 10.23
CA CYS A 231 -1.63 9.54 11.32
C CYS A 231 -1.34 8.06 11.08
N ALA A 232 -2.35 7.26 10.73
CA ALA A 232 -2.17 5.84 10.40
C ALA A 232 -1.18 5.66 9.23
N ALA A 233 -1.24 6.52 8.21
CA ALA A 233 -0.29 6.47 7.10
C ALA A 233 1.15 6.80 7.53
N ALA A 234 1.33 7.76 8.43
CA ALA A 234 2.64 8.08 9.00
C ALA A 234 3.19 6.93 9.86
N MET A 235 2.36 6.34 10.72
CA MET A 235 2.71 5.19 11.56
C MET A 235 2.99 3.91 10.75
N ASN A 236 2.45 3.79 9.53
CA ASN A 236 2.74 2.66 8.65
C ASN A 236 4.12 2.74 7.98
N VAL A 237 4.77 3.91 7.97
CA VAL A 237 6.11 4.08 7.39
C VAL A 237 7.18 3.18 8.04
N PRO A 238 7.33 3.13 9.37
CA PRO A 238 8.30 2.25 10.01
C PRO A 238 8.01 0.75 9.78
N CYS A 239 6.79 0.39 9.36
CA CYS A 239 6.44 -0.97 8.97
C CYS A 239 6.97 -1.37 7.59
N ALA A 240 7.67 -0.49 6.86
CA ALA A 240 8.22 -0.80 5.55
C ALA A 240 9.01 -2.13 5.46
N PRO A 241 9.89 -2.50 6.41
CA PRO A 241 10.57 -3.80 6.36
C PRO A 241 9.58 -4.98 6.33
N LEU A 242 8.47 -4.89 7.06
CA LEU A 242 7.41 -5.90 7.03
C LEU A 242 6.71 -5.95 5.68
N HIS A 243 6.55 -4.81 4.99
CA HIS A 243 5.97 -4.77 3.64
C HIS A 243 6.85 -5.53 2.64
N PHE A 244 8.17 -5.30 2.65
CA PHE A 244 9.09 -6.03 1.78
C PHE A 244 9.15 -7.53 2.11
N LEU A 245 9.26 -7.88 3.40
CA LEU A 245 9.29 -9.28 3.84
C LEU A 245 7.98 -10.01 3.56
N GLY A 246 6.84 -9.35 3.81
CA GLY A 246 5.51 -9.91 3.56
C GLY A 246 5.28 -10.20 2.09
N ALA A 247 5.67 -9.29 1.19
CA ALA A 247 5.51 -9.48 -0.25
C ALA A 247 6.31 -10.68 -0.77
N VAL A 248 7.57 -10.77 -0.38
CA VAL A 248 8.46 -11.88 -0.79
C VAL A 248 8.03 -13.20 -0.15
N GLY A 249 7.66 -13.16 1.14
CA GLY A 249 7.13 -14.32 1.86
C GLY A 249 5.87 -14.88 1.19
N ALA A 250 4.92 -14.01 0.83
CA ALA A 250 3.69 -14.41 0.15
C ALA A 250 3.97 -15.11 -1.18
N VAL A 251 4.81 -14.51 -2.05
CA VAL A 251 5.17 -15.13 -3.34
C VAL A 251 5.84 -16.49 -3.13
N ARG A 252 6.78 -16.61 -2.19
CA ARG A 252 7.44 -17.89 -1.91
C ARG A 252 6.48 -18.97 -1.43
N VAL A 253 5.57 -18.62 -0.52
CA VAL A 253 4.58 -19.55 0.00
C VAL A 253 3.72 -20.07 -1.15
N LEU A 254 3.28 -19.19 -2.05
CA LEU A 254 2.50 -19.58 -3.23
C LEU A 254 3.31 -20.43 -4.22
N GLU A 255 4.58 -20.10 -4.48
CA GLU A 255 5.46 -20.92 -5.33
C GLU A 255 5.64 -22.33 -4.76
N ARG A 256 5.79 -22.45 -3.44
CA ARG A 256 5.91 -23.75 -2.75
C ARG A 256 4.60 -24.53 -2.80
N THR A 257 3.47 -23.87 -2.56
CA THR A 257 2.15 -24.51 -2.66
C THR A 257 1.89 -25.00 -4.08
N ALA A 258 2.24 -24.20 -5.10
CA ALA A 258 2.12 -24.60 -6.49
C ALA A 258 3.02 -25.80 -6.83
N SER A 259 4.27 -25.86 -6.34
CA SER A 259 5.13 -27.05 -6.47
C SER A 259 4.48 -28.32 -5.90
N LYS A 260 3.90 -28.22 -4.70
CA LYS A 260 3.25 -29.36 -4.05
C LYS A 260 2.04 -29.84 -4.86
N ILE A 261 1.19 -28.92 -5.29
CA ILE A 261 0.02 -29.24 -6.14
C ILE A 261 0.47 -29.88 -7.45
N TRP A 262 1.54 -29.38 -8.07
CA TRP A 262 2.07 -29.96 -9.31
C TRP A 262 2.55 -31.41 -9.10
N LEU A 263 3.31 -31.67 -8.02
CA LEU A 263 3.81 -33.00 -7.71
C LEU A 263 2.67 -33.98 -7.41
N GLU A 264 1.69 -33.56 -6.62
CA GLU A 264 0.48 -34.36 -6.34
C GLU A 264 -0.27 -34.71 -7.63
N LYS A 265 -0.43 -33.73 -8.54
CA LYS A 265 -1.09 -33.96 -9.84
C LYS A 265 -0.32 -34.89 -10.76
N GLN A 266 1.02 -34.82 -10.79
CA GLN A 266 1.84 -35.75 -11.57
C GLN A 266 1.67 -37.19 -11.06
N LEU A 267 1.66 -37.39 -9.75
CA LEU A 267 1.42 -38.72 -9.15
C LEU A 267 0.01 -39.24 -9.46
N GLU A 268 -1.01 -38.38 -9.41
CA GLU A 268 -2.38 -38.74 -9.80
C GLU A 268 -2.46 -39.18 -11.27
N PHE A 269 -1.79 -38.47 -12.19
CA PHE A 269 -1.77 -38.84 -13.61
C PHE A 269 -1.06 -40.18 -13.87
N GLU A 270 0.06 -40.43 -13.20
CA GLU A 270 0.74 -41.74 -13.28
C GLU A 270 -0.15 -42.88 -12.77
N GLU A 271 -0.93 -42.65 -11.72
CA GLU A 271 -1.86 -43.64 -11.19
C GLU A 271 -3.06 -43.87 -12.12
N LEU A 272 -3.63 -42.81 -12.71
CA LEU A 272 -4.70 -42.89 -13.69
C LEU A 272 -4.26 -43.63 -14.95
N GLU A 273 -3.06 -43.35 -15.46
CA GLU A 273 -2.49 -44.06 -16.60
C GLU A 273 -2.32 -45.55 -16.30
N ARG A 274 -1.88 -45.90 -15.08
CA ARG A 274 -1.78 -47.30 -14.63
C ARG A 274 -3.13 -47.99 -14.52
N GLN A 275 -4.18 -47.29 -14.09
CA GLN A 275 -5.51 -47.86 -13.89
C GLN A 275 -6.32 -47.98 -15.20
N GLN A 276 -6.25 -46.96 -16.06
CA GLN A 276 -7.10 -46.84 -17.26
C GLN A 276 -6.38 -47.24 -18.55
N GLY A 277 -5.05 -47.38 -18.51
CA GLY A 277 -4.22 -47.75 -19.66
C GLY A 277 -3.97 -46.63 -20.67
N ALA A 278 -4.79 -45.56 -20.66
CA ALA A 278 -4.54 -44.34 -21.43
C ALA A 278 -5.25 -43.14 -20.77
N LEU A 279 -4.53 -42.02 -20.67
CA LEU A 279 -5.09 -40.74 -20.25
C LEU A 279 -5.98 -40.15 -21.35
N THR A 280 -7.03 -39.44 -20.92
CA THR A 280 -7.87 -38.61 -21.79
C THR A 280 -7.07 -37.45 -22.40
N GLU A 281 -7.59 -36.84 -23.45
CA GLU A 281 -6.90 -35.74 -24.15
C GLU A 281 -6.68 -34.52 -23.23
N GLU A 282 -7.68 -34.16 -22.41
CA GLU A 282 -7.58 -33.08 -21.43
C GLU A 282 -6.51 -33.37 -20.37
N GLU A 283 -6.45 -34.61 -19.86
CA GLU A 283 -5.44 -35.01 -18.87
C GLU A 283 -4.03 -34.99 -19.46
N ARG A 284 -3.86 -35.36 -20.74
CA ARG A 284 -2.57 -35.24 -21.44
C ARG A 284 -2.15 -33.78 -21.59
N GLU A 285 -3.06 -32.87 -21.86
CA GLU A 285 -2.76 -31.44 -21.94
C GLU A 285 -2.28 -30.91 -20.57
N TYR A 286 -2.96 -31.28 -19.48
CA TYR A 286 -2.50 -30.94 -18.13
C TYR A 286 -1.17 -31.60 -17.75
N GLN A 287 -0.93 -32.83 -18.18
CA GLN A 287 0.34 -33.53 -17.94
C GLN A 287 1.50 -32.85 -18.67
N GLN A 288 1.24 -32.23 -19.83
CA GLN A 288 2.22 -31.43 -20.58
C GLN A 288 2.54 -30.09 -19.92
N MET A 289 1.74 -29.63 -18.94
CA MET A 289 2.00 -28.37 -18.25
C MET A 289 3.25 -28.48 -17.38
N SER A 290 4.24 -27.63 -17.66
CA SER A 290 5.47 -27.59 -16.87
C SER A 290 5.20 -27.06 -15.46
N GLU A 291 6.02 -27.48 -14.49
CA GLU A 291 5.94 -26.96 -13.11
C GLU A 291 6.07 -25.42 -13.09
N ALA A 292 6.89 -24.87 -13.97
CA ALA A 292 7.11 -23.43 -14.09
C ALA A 292 5.84 -22.68 -14.53
N ASP A 293 5.09 -23.26 -15.47
CA ASP A 293 3.83 -22.70 -15.97
C ASP A 293 2.74 -22.78 -14.90
N LEU A 294 2.62 -23.90 -14.19
CA LEU A 294 1.66 -24.02 -13.09
C LEU A 294 1.98 -23.01 -11.99
N LYS A 295 3.26 -22.90 -11.58
CA LYS A 295 3.70 -21.88 -10.61
C LYS A 295 3.36 -20.48 -11.08
N HIS A 296 3.62 -20.17 -12.35
CA HIS A 296 3.31 -18.86 -12.92
C HIS A 296 1.82 -18.56 -12.80
N ASN A 297 0.99 -19.45 -13.34
CA ASN A 297 -0.45 -19.27 -13.38
C ASN A 297 -1.04 -19.17 -11.97
N PHE A 298 -0.61 -20.05 -11.05
CA PHE A 298 -1.10 -20.07 -9.68
C PHE A 298 -0.77 -18.78 -8.92
N VAL A 299 0.50 -18.34 -8.95
CA VAL A 299 0.95 -17.11 -8.26
C VAL A 299 0.28 -15.88 -8.85
N THR A 300 0.24 -15.77 -10.18
CA THR A 300 -0.36 -14.62 -10.89
C THR A 300 -1.87 -14.53 -10.65
N ASN A 301 -2.60 -15.65 -10.77
CA ASN A 301 -4.05 -15.66 -10.52
C ASN A 301 -4.38 -15.34 -9.06
N THR A 302 -3.61 -15.87 -8.11
CA THR A 302 -3.79 -15.55 -6.69
C THR A 302 -3.54 -14.06 -6.43
N ALA A 303 -2.48 -13.49 -7.01
CA ALA A 303 -2.20 -12.07 -6.89
C ALA A 303 -3.34 -11.21 -7.48
N TYR A 304 -3.86 -11.54 -8.66
CA TYR A 304 -5.00 -10.82 -9.24
C TYR A 304 -6.27 -10.93 -8.40
N LEU A 305 -6.53 -12.09 -7.80
CA LEU A 305 -7.63 -12.26 -6.87
C LEU A 305 -7.45 -11.38 -5.62
N THR A 306 -6.25 -11.33 -5.04
CA THR A 306 -5.92 -10.42 -3.93
C THR A 306 -6.14 -8.96 -4.32
N LEU A 307 -5.66 -8.53 -5.48
CA LEU A 307 -5.87 -7.17 -5.98
C LEU A 307 -7.37 -6.86 -6.15
N LEU A 308 -8.16 -7.79 -6.67
CA LEU A 308 -9.60 -7.61 -6.82
C LEU A 308 -10.28 -7.44 -5.46
N VAL A 309 -9.91 -8.26 -4.46
CA VAL A 309 -10.42 -8.15 -3.09
C VAL A 309 -10.05 -6.79 -2.49
N ASP A 310 -8.80 -6.34 -2.65
CA ASP A 310 -8.34 -5.02 -2.17
C ASP A 310 -9.13 -3.88 -2.83
N LEU A 311 -9.38 -3.96 -4.14
CA LEU A 311 -10.17 -2.97 -4.86
C LEU A 311 -11.63 -2.95 -4.39
N VAL A 312 -12.26 -4.12 -4.26
CA VAL A 312 -13.65 -4.23 -3.74
C VAL A 312 -13.74 -3.64 -2.34
N PHE A 313 -12.77 -3.94 -1.48
CA PHE A 313 -12.71 -3.38 -0.14
C PHE A 313 -12.52 -1.85 -0.15
N ALA A 314 -11.62 -1.34 -0.99
CA ALA A 314 -11.42 0.10 -1.16
C ALA A 314 -12.69 0.80 -1.66
N PHE A 315 -13.38 0.22 -2.66
CA PHE A 315 -14.66 0.74 -3.14
C PHE A 315 -15.75 0.72 -2.07
N TRP A 316 -15.78 -0.33 -1.25
CA TRP A 316 -16.71 -0.42 -0.13
C TRP A 316 -16.45 0.69 0.90
N ILE A 317 -15.17 0.95 1.26
CA ILE A 317 -14.80 2.05 2.16
C ILE A 317 -15.20 3.40 1.56
N MET A 318 -14.82 3.67 0.30
CA MET A 318 -15.15 4.94 -0.37
C MET A 318 -16.67 5.17 -0.42
N ARG A 319 -17.45 4.13 -0.72
CA ARG A 319 -18.91 4.21 -0.72
C ARG A 319 -19.47 4.47 0.68
N ARG A 320 -18.90 3.85 1.71
CA ARG A 320 -19.31 4.07 3.10
C ARG A 320 -19.03 5.51 3.54
N MET A 321 -17.85 6.04 3.23
CA MET A 321 -17.46 7.43 3.53
C MET A 321 -18.34 8.44 2.78
N SER A 322 -18.64 8.18 1.51
CA SER A 322 -19.55 9.05 0.74
C SER A 322 -20.97 9.09 1.35
N LYS A 323 -21.48 7.94 1.82
CA LYS A 323 -22.79 7.88 2.48
C LYS A 323 -22.84 8.58 3.83
N SER A 324 -21.75 8.55 4.62
CA SER A 324 -21.70 9.27 5.89
C SER A 324 -21.67 10.78 5.64
N GLN A 325 -20.90 11.24 4.65
CA GLN A 325 -20.87 12.65 4.24
C GLN A 325 -22.23 13.15 3.75
N SER A 326 -22.93 12.39 2.90
CA SER A 326 -24.25 12.80 2.41
C SER A 326 -25.31 12.86 3.50
N LYS A 327 -25.23 12.01 4.53
CA LYS A 327 -26.18 12.02 5.65
C LYS A 327 -25.95 13.18 6.60
N ALA A 328 -24.68 13.53 6.85
CA ALA A 328 -24.33 14.68 7.67
C ALA A 328 -24.86 15.98 7.05
N ALA A 329 -24.69 16.16 5.73
CA ALA A 329 -25.18 17.33 5.01
C ALA A 329 -26.71 17.51 5.12
N VAL A 330 -27.49 16.42 5.01
CA VAL A 330 -28.96 16.49 5.14
C VAL A 330 -29.39 16.79 6.58
N ALA A 331 -28.70 16.22 7.58
CA ALA A 331 -29.03 16.45 8.99
C ALA A 331 -28.79 17.91 9.43
N GLU A 332 -27.85 18.61 8.78
CA GLU A 332 -27.57 20.03 9.05
C GLU A 332 -28.64 20.96 8.42
N GLU A 333 -29.26 20.54 7.32
CA GLU A 333 -30.32 21.29 6.62
C GLU A 333 -31.69 21.16 7.33
N ASP A 334 -31.93 20.06 8.05
CA ASP A 334 -33.18 19.77 8.77
C ASP A 334 -33.24 20.35 10.20
N VAL A 335 -32.23 21.10 10.66
CA VAL A 335 -32.35 21.87 11.91
C VAL A 335 -33.27 23.07 11.61
N PRO A 336 -34.54 23.06 12.05
CA PRO A 336 -35.46 24.14 11.73
C PRO A 336 -34.82 25.43 12.23
N ALA A 337 -34.70 26.42 11.34
CA ALA A 337 -34.31 27.77 11.72
C ALA A 337 -35.26 28.22 12.83
N THR A 338 -34.84 28.04 14.07
CA THR A 338 -35.49 28.63 15.22
C THR A 338 -35.36 30.11 14.97
N SER A 339 -36.44 30.70 14.48
CA SER A 339 -36.61 32.13 14.38
C SER A 339 -36.29 32.67 15.77
N VAL A 340 -35.08 33.21 15.92
CA VAL A 340 -34.69 33.99 17.09
C VAL A 340 -35.61 35.17 17.07
N ASP A 341 -36.70 35.05 17.82
CA ASP A 341 -37.69 36.09 18.02
C ASP A 341 -36.96 37.18 18.81
N SER A 342 -36.39 38.13 18.08
CA SER A 342 -35.71 39.30 18.61
C SER A 342 -36.76 40.23 19.23
N SER A 343 -37.30 39.82 20.37
CA SER A 343 -38.02 40.71 21.26
C SER A 343 -36.98 41.61 21.96
N PRO A 344 -37.07 42.94 21.84
CA PRO A 344 -36.20 43.84 22.59
C PRO A 344 -36.56 43.71 24.08
N SER A 345 -35.65 43.13 24.87
CA SER A 345 -35.76 43.17 26.33
C SER A 345 -35.46 44.60 26.77
N ASP A 346 -36.54 45.29 27.12
CA ASP A 346 -36.56 46.60 27.73
C ASP A 346 -35.83 46.59 29.08
N GLY A 347 -35.26 47.74 29.44
CA GLY A 347 -34.22 47.89 30.44
C GLY A 347 -34.57 47.48 31.87
N GLY A 348 -33.55 46.94 32.56
CA GLY A 348 -33.53 46.75 34.01
C GLY A 348 -32.13 47.03 34.55
N ILE A 349 -31.92 48.28 34.96
CA ILE A 349 -30.76 48.75 35.72
C ILE A 349 -30.78 48.06 37.09
N ALA A 350 -29.68 47.42 37.49
CA ALA A 350 -29.41 47.09 38.88
C ALA A 350 -27.90 47.09 39.15
N GLU A 351 -27.57 47.65 40.30
CA GLU A 351 -26.29 48.21 40.72
C GLU A 351 -25.19 47.19 41.01
N GLU A 352 -23.97 47.65 40.70
CA GLU A 352 -22.73 47.62 41.49
C GLU A 352 -22.73 46.81 42.81
N SER A 353 -21.80 45.85 42.92
CA SER A 353 -21.20 45.43 44.19
C SER A 353 -19.81 44.85 43.95
N VAL A 354 -18.82 45.66 44.30
CA VAL A 354 -17.39 45.39 44.37
C VAL A 354 -17.10 44.62 45.66
N ALA A 355 -16.30 43.55 45.60
CA ALA A 355 -15.46 43.10 46.70
C ALA A 355 -14.36 42.11 46.23
N ASP A 356 -13.15 42.64 46.14
CA ASP A 356 -11.85 42.15 46.64
C ASP A 356 -11.50 40.65 46.80
N GLY A 357 -10.23 40.37 46.45
CA GLY A 357 -9.35 39.36 47.06
C GLY A 357 -9.39 37.99 46.39
N GLU A 358 -8.29 37.25 46.20
CA GLU A 358 -6.94 37.36 46.71
C GLU A 358 -6.08 36.37 45.89
N ALA A 359 -4.82 36.71 45.65
CA ALA A 359 -3.84 35.84 45.01
C ALA A 359 -3.33 34.77 45.98
N VAL A 360 -3.21 33.50 45.53
CA VAL A 360 -2.33 32.53 46.18
C VAL A 360 -1.55 31.72 45.14
N VAL A 361 -0.23 31.88 45.24
CA VAL A 361 0.87 31.12 44.63
C VAL A 361 1.09 29.81 45.40
N SER A 362 1.50 28.74 44.69
CA SER A 362 2.22 27.51 45.15
C SER A 362 1.56 26.28 44.51
N GLY A 363 2.22 25.30 43.89
CA GLY A 363 3.63 24.89 43.88
C GLY A 363 3.69 23.35 43.90
N ALA A 364 4.45 22.78 42.95
CA ALA A 364 5.11 21.46 42.95
C ALA A 364 4.32 20.15 43.17
N ALA A 365 4.38 19.24 42.19
CA ALA A 365 5.29 18.08 42.18
C ALA A 365 5.42 17.53 40.75
#